data_AF-A0A9D2DVC1-F1
#
_entry.id   AF-A0A9D2DVC1-F1
#
_cell.length_a   1.000
_cell.length_b   1.000
_cell.length_c   1.000
_cell.angle_alpha   90.00
_cell.angle_beta   90.00
_cell.angle_gamma   90.00
#
_symmetry.space_group_name_H-M   'P 1'
#
loop_
_entity.id
_entity.type
_entity.pdbx_description
1 polymer ?
#
loop_
_entity_poly.entity_id
_entity_poly.type
_entity_poly.pdbx_seq_one_letter_code
_entity_poly.pdbx_strand_id
1 'polypeptide(L)'
;MTDKMMIPCIYLQYQKAVTGFGQRNLFHNGDVEELARFYSDSGADALLVFDFSSEDKEHEEAIAKIKDICNVSEIPVIGAGNIRRMEDVKKLIYAGCTKVVLNFSKEGNILLLEEVSKRFGKEKMVVSISSAREFLDHKERIEEWAGMVLALDAVQDEIRAVSSIPVILHTDICDPKVLRSLLKSGSVSGLSGSYISAVEHSVFSFKDLCREEGIQVNTFESKIAWSEFTLNQDGLIPVVVQDYKTDEVLMVAYMNEEAFSATLKTGKMTYWSRSRRELWTKGLTSGHVQYVKSMMLDCDNDTILAKVAQVGAACHTGNRSCFFKPLMKKEYDDTNPLRVFQDVYDVILDRREHPKEGSYTNYLFDKGIDKILKKVGEECTEIVIAAKNPN
;
A
#
# COMPACT_ATOMS: atom_id res chain seq x y z
N MET A 1 -2.34 7.09 22.76
CA MET A 1 -1.59 7.88 21.76
C MET A 1 -1.62 7.10 20.46
N THR A 2 -1.78 7.78 19.32
CA THR A 2 -1.70 7.14 18.00
C THR A 2 -0.24 6.92 17.63
N ASP A 3 0.05 5.80 16.96
CA ASP A 3 1.40 5.49 16.48
C ASP A 3 1.93 6.61 15.58
N LYS A 4 3.24 6.88 15.66
CA LYS A 4 3.92 7.81 14.76
C LYS A 4 4.03 7.17 13.37
N MET A 5 3.69 7.93 12.34
CA MET A 5 3.67 7.43 10.96
C MET A 5 4.96 7.74 10.20
N MET A 6 5.39 6.80 9.35
CA MET A 6 6.47 6.97 8.39
C MET A 6 5.88 6.98 6.98
N ILE A 7 5.97 8.14 6.31
CA ILE A 7 5.25 8.43 5.08
C ILE A 7 6.26 8.82 3.99
N PRO A 8 6.83 7.85 3.25
CA PRO A 8 7.60 8.15 2.06
C PRO A 8 6.77 8.96 1.07
N CYS A 9 7.47 9.72 0.23
CA CYS A 9 6.84 10.56 -0.78
C CYS A 9 7.37 10.30 -2.18
N ILE A 10 6.47 10.41 -3.15
CA ILE A 10 6.77 10.40 -4.59
C ILE A 10 6.40 11.78 -5.13
N TYR A 11 7.35 12.41 -5.83
CA TYR A 11 7.08 13.61 -6.60
C TYR A 11 6.85 13.20 -8.05
N LEU A 12 5.63 13.43 -8.54
CA LEU A 12 5.17 12.98 -9.84
C LEU A 12 5.27 14.13 -10.84
N GLN A 13 6.07 13.95 -11.88
CA GLN A 13 6.17 14.87 -13.00
C GLN A 13 6.26 14.10 -14.30
N TYR A 14 5.46 14.48 -15.32
CA TYR A 14 5.38 13.75 -16.59
C TYR A 14 5.22 12.23 -16.41
N GLN A 15 4.34 11.82 -15.47
CA GLN A 15 4.04 10.43 -15.12
C GLN A 15 5.22 9.63 -14.53
N LYS A 16 6.32 10.30 -14.18
CA LYS A 16 7.54 9.68 -13.60
C LYS A 16 7.85 10.23 -12.22
N ALA A 17 8.53 9.42 -11.41
CA ALA A 17 9.09 9.87 -10.15
C ALA A 17 10.29 10.80 -10.40
N VAL A 18 10.28 11.97 -9.74
CA VAL A 18 11.39 12.92 -9.74
C VAL A 18 11.86 13.21 -8.32
N THR A 19 13.05 13.79 -8.19
CA THR A 19 13.55 14.34 -6.93
C THR A 19 12.73 15.56 -6.52
N GLY A 20 12.75 15.91 -5.22
CA GLY A 20 11.76 16.79 -4.56
C GLY A 20 11.55 18.21 -5.08
N PHE A 21 11.20 19.14 -4.19
CA PHE A 21 10.76 20.48 -4.61
C PHE A 21 11.82 21.31 -5.36
N GLY A 22 13.10 20.99 -5.18
CA GLY A 22 14.24 21.65 -5.82
C GLY A 22 14.48 21.17 -7.25
N GLN A 23 15.70 20.66 -7.53
CA GLN A 23 15.97 20.02 -8.82
C GLN A 23 15.10 18.76 -8.96
N ARG A 24 14.45 18.60 -10.11
CA ARG A 24 13.50 17.52 -10.41
C ARG A 24 14.11 16.51 -11.38
N ASN A 25 15.25 15.95 -10.98
CA ASN A 25 15.91 14.90 -11.73
C ASN A 25 15.10 13.61 -11.61
N LEU A 26 15.27 12.68 -12.55
CA LEU A 26 14.63 11.37 -12.48
C LEU A 26 15.04 10.66 -11.18
N PHE A 27 14.06 10.22 -10.38
CA PHE A 27 14.32 9.46 -9.16
C PHE A 27 14.38 7.97 -9.51
N HIS A 28 15.57 7.37 -9.37
CA HIS A 28 15.88 6.03 -9.87
C HIS A 28 15.54 5.88 -11.37
N ASN A 29 14.72 4.89 -11.71
CA ASN A 29 14.22 4.66 -13.07
C ASN A 29 12.95 5.48 -13.38
N GLY A 30 12.38 6.17 -12.39
CA GLY A 30 11.15 6.94 -12.50
C GLY A 30 9.85 6.11 -12.45
N ASP A 31 9.93 4.80 -12.20
CA ASP A 31 8.77 3.91 -12.14
C ASP A 31 8.03 4.07 -10.81
N VAL A 32 6.87 4.71 -10.85
CA VAL A 32 6.11 5.04 -9.64
C VAL A 32 5.34 3.84 -9.09
N GLU A 33 4.95 2.89 -9.94
CA GLU A 33 4.31 1.65 -9.54
C GLU A 33 5.29 0.72 -8.81
N GLU A 34 6.54 0.66 -9.27
CA GLU A 34 7.64 -0.04 -8.58
C GLU A 34 7.90 0.57 -7.20
N LEU A 35 8.02 1.90 -7.12
CA LEU A 35 8.22 2.61 -5.85
C LEU A 35 7.05 2.40 -4.87
N ALA A 36 5.81 2.47 -5.37
CA ALA A 36 4.62 2.25 -4.55
C ALA A 36 4.58 0.84 -3.93
N ARG A 37 4.96 -0.19 -4.69
CA ARG A 37 5.11 -1.56 -4.15
C ARG A 37 6.25 -1.63 -3.16
N PHE A 38 7.40 -1.07 -3.49
CA PHE A 38 8.58 -1.03 -2.61
C PHE A 38 8.24 -0.44 -1.23
N TYR A 39 7.58 0.71 -1.18
CA TYR A 39 7.20 1.33 0.10
C TYR A 39 6.16 0.51 0.87
N SER A 40 5.19 -0.09 0.17
CA SER A 40 4.20 -1.00 0.77
C SER A 40 4.87 -2.21 1.45
N ASP A 41 5.99 -2.66 0.89
CA ASP A 41 6.75 -3.82 1.34
C ASP A 41 7.92 -3.47 2.28
N SER A 42 8.18 -2.18 2.51
CA SER A 42 9.30 -1.69 3.33
C SER A 42 8.88 -1.17 4.70
N GLY A 43 7.60 -1.27 5.05
CA GLY A 43 7.06 -0.91 6.37
C GLY A 43 6.56 0.52 6.49
N ALA A 44 6.29 1.20 5.37
CA ALA A 44 5.65 2.51 5.37
C ALA A 44 4.20 2.44 5.87
N ASP A 45 3.72 3.52 6.49
CA ASP A 45 2.34 3.61 7.01
C ASP A 45 1.36 4.23 6.02
N ALA A 46 1.87 5.05 5.09
CA ALA A 46 1.14 5.67 4.01
C ALA A 46 2.13 6.12 2.92
N LEU A 47 1.61 6.49 1.75
CA LEU A 47 2.38 7.04 0.64
C LEU A 47 1.87 8.43 0.28
N LEU A 48 2.74 9.43 0.31
CA LEU A 48 2.41 10.80 -0.10
C LEU A 48 2.81 11.02 -1.56
N VAL A 49 1.87 11.39 -2.43
CA VAL A 49 2.16 11.64 -3.84
C VAL A 49 1.91 13.10 -4.16
N PHE A 50 2.96 13.83 -4.55
CA PHE A 50 2.88 15.21 -4.99
C PHE A 50 2.77 15.28 -6.51
N ASP A 51 1.66 15.81 -7.00
CA ASP A 51 1.48 16.17 -8.39
C ASP A 51 2.14 17.53 -8.69
N PHE A 52 3.19 17.50 -9.51
CA PHE A 52 3.94 18.67 -9.96
C PHE A 52 3.51 19.17 -11.35
N SER A 53 2.39 18.67 -11.87
CA SER A 53 1.82 19.14 -13.12
C SER A 53 1.50 20.62 -13.10
N SER A 54 1.63 21.25 -14.27
CA SER A 54 1.46 22.69 -14.45
C SER A 54 0.25 23.03 -15.33
N GLU A 55 -0.06 22.18 -16.31
CA GLU A 55 -1.18 22.33 -17.23
C GLU A 55 -2.32 21.35 -16.94
N ASP A 56 -3.54 21.68 -17.35
CA ASP A 56 -4.72 20.83 -17.12
C ASP A 56 -4.57 19.45 -17.77
N LYS A 57 -3.97 19.35 -18.96
CA LYS A 57 -3.72 18.06 -19.61
C LYS A 57 -2.74 17.20 -18.79
N GLU A 58 -1.65 17.79 -18.34
CA GLU A 58 -0.64 17.11 -17.52
C GLU A 58 -1.24 16.67 -16.18
N HIS A 59 -2.15 17.47 -15.60
CA HIS A 59 -2.88 17.13 -14.39
C HIS A 59 -3.78 15.90 -14.54
N GLU A 60 -4.52 15.80 -15.65
CA GLU A 60 -5.34 14.60 -15.90
C GLU A 60 -4.47 13.34 -16.07
N GLU A 61 -3.32 13.46 -16.73
CA GLU A 61 -2.35 12.37 -16.86
C GLU A 61 -1.75 12.00 -15.48
N ALA A 62 -1.46 12.99 -14.63
CA ALA A 62 -0.98 12.77 -13.28
C ALA A 62 -2.03 12.06 -12.41
N ILE A 63 -3.31 12.46 -12.47
CA ILE A 63 -4.41 11.78 -11.76
C ILE A 63 -4.57 10.34 -12.25
N ALA A 64 -4.48 10.09 -13.56
CA ALA A 64 -4.52 8.74 -14.11
C ALA A 64 -3.38 7.90 -13.54
N LYS A 65 -2.16 8.46 -13.47
CA LYS A 65 -1.02 7.76 -12.89
C LYS A 65 -1.13 7.57 -11.37
N ILE A 66 -1.72 8.53 -10.63
CA ILE A 66 -2.04 8.38 -9.20
C ILE A 66 -3.03 7.22 -8.98
N LYS A 67 -3.99 7.03 -9.89
CA LYS A 67 -4.88 5.85 -9.85
C LYS A 67 -4.10 4.55 -9.98
N ASP A 68 -3.14 4.48 -10.89
CA ASP A 68 -2.27 3.30 -11.04
C ASP A 68 -1.46 3.05 -9.75
N ILE A 69 -0.91 4.11 -9.14
CA ILE A 69 -0.22 4.03 -7.84
C ILE A 69 -1.16 3.46 -6.76
N CYS A 70 -2.38 3.99 -6.65
CA CYS A 70 -3.38 3.49 -5.69
C CYS A 70 -3.75 2.02 -5.92
N ASN A 71 -3.81 1.56 -7.17
CA ASN A 71 -4.16 0.18 -7.50
C ASN A 71 -3.08 -0.84 -7.07
N VAL A 72 -1.81 -0.43 -7.07
CA VAL A 72 -0.68 -1.30 -6.70
C VAL A 72 -0.22 -1.11 -5.27
N SER A 73 -0.52 0.02 -4.64
CA SER A 73 -0.16 0.31 -3.26
C SER A 73 -1.05 -0.47 -2.29
N GLU A 74 -0.43 -1.07 -1.29
CA GLU A 74 -1.15 -1.78 -0.22
C GLU A 74 -1.28 -0.93 1.06
N ILE A 75 -0.75 0.30 1.00
CA ILE A 75 -0.81 1.28 2.08
C ILE A 75 -1.66 2.48 1.63
N PRO A 76 -2.26 3.23 2.56
CA PRO A 76 -3.03 4.43 2.24
C PRO A 76 -2.23 5.44 1.40
N VAL A 77 -2.78 5.86 0.26
CA VAL A 77 -2.20 6.92 -0.57
C VAL A 77 -2.82 8.27 -0.19
N ILE A 78 -1.98 9.30 -0.07
CA ILE A 78 -2.33 10.69 0.19
C ILE A 78 -1.97 11.50 -1.06
N GLY A 79 -2.96 12.08 -1.74
CA GLY A 79 -2.74 12.89 -2.93
C GLY A 79 -2.50 14.36 -2.59
N ALA A 80 -1.46 14.96 -3.14
CA ALA A 80 -1.10 16.36 -2.93
C ALA A 80 -0.73 17.03 -4.25
N GLY A 81 -0.73 18.35 -4.29
CA GLY A 81 -0.29 19.10 -5.48
C GLY A 81 -1.40 19.37 -6.50
N ASN A 82 -1.23 20.46 -7.24
CA ASN A 82 -2.08 20.96 -8.31
C ASN A 82 -3.63 20.99 -8.10
N ILE A 83 -4.13 21.05 -6.87
CA ILE A 83 -5.58 21.20 -6.61
C ILE A 83 -6.02 22.66 -6.82
N ARG A 84 -6.98 22.88 -7.73
CA ARG A 84 -7.51 24.21 -8.10
C ARG A 84 -9.02 24.33 -7.86
N ARG A 85 -9.75 23.22 -7.92
CA ARG A 85 -11.22 23.15 -7.81
C ARG A 85 -11.65 21.88 -7.07
N MET A 86 -12.90 21.86 -6.61
CA MET A 86 -13.49 20.67 -5.96
C MET A 86 -13.44 19.41 -6.86
N GLU A 87 -13.49 19.58 -8.18
CA GLU A 87 -13.42 18.44 -9.11
C GLU A 87 -12.10 17.67 -8.97
N ASP A 88 -10.98 18.35 -8.75
CA ASP A 88 -9.67 17.72 -8.61
C ASP A 88 -9.61 16.87 -7.33
N VAL A 89 -10.18 17.39 -6.23
CA VAL A 89 -10.34 16.63 -4.96
C VAL A 89 -11.18 15.37 -5.18
N LYS A 90 -12.31 15.50 -5.88
CA LYS A 90 -13.17 14.37 -6.21
C LYS A 90 -12.41 13.31 -7.02
N LYS A 91 -11.65 13.73 -8.04
CA LYS A 91 -10.87 12.84 -8.90
C LYS A 91 -9.79 12.10 -8.12
N LEU A 92 -9.05 12.76 -7.25
CA LEU A 92 -8.03 12.12 -6.40
C LEU A 92 -8.64 11.08 -5.45
N ILE A 93 -9.76 11.41 -4.79
CA ILE A 93 -10.44 10.43 -3.92
C ILE A 93 -10.96 9.23 -4.73
N TYR A 94 -11.51 9.47 -5.93
CA TYR A 94 -12.03 8.40 -6.79
C TYR A 94 -10.92 7.59 -7.47
N ALA A 95 -9.73 8.16 -7.61
CA ALA A 95 -8.52 7.45 -8.00
C ALA A 95 -8.03 6.48 -6.91
N GLY A 96 -8.52 6.62 -5.67
CA GLY A 96 -8.19 5.74 -4.54
C GLY A 96 -7.43 6.44 -3.41
N CYS A 97 -7.14 7.74 -3.52
CA CYS A 97 -6.50 8.46 -2.42
C CYS A 97 -7.40 8.47 -1.17
N THR A 98 -6.84 8.06 -0.06
CA THR A 98 -7.51 8.05 1.25
C THR A 98 -7.65 9.46 1.83
N LYS A 99 -6.71 10.34 1.48
CA LYS A 99 -6.66 11.74 1.88
C LYS A 99 -6.15 12.62 0.73
N VAL A 100 -6.51 13.90 0.77
CA VAL A 100 -6.04 14.92 -0.17
C VAL A 100 -5.45 16.11 0.59
N VAL A 101 -4.42 16.74 0.01
CA VAL A 101 -3.71 17.86 0.62
C VAL A 101 -4.04 19.17 -0.10
N LEU A 102 -4.69 20.10 0.60
CA LEU A 102 -5.00 21.45 0.14
C LEU A 102 -3.87 22.40 0.54
N ASN A 103 -3.34 23.16 -0.43
CA ASN A 103 -2.22 24.07 -0.20
C ASN A 103 -2.67 25.43 0.30
N PHE A 104 -2.43 25.73 1.58
CA PHE A 104 -2.91 26.94 2.26
C PHE A 104 -2.13 28.21 1.92
N SER A 105 -1.06 28.12 1.12
CA SER A 105 -0.48 29.32 0.47
C SER A 105 -1.36 29.85 -0.67
N LYS A 106 -2.41 29.10 -1.10
CA LYS A 106 -3.36 29.50 -2.15
C LYS A 106 -4.73 29.81 -1.56
N GLU A 107 -5.21 31.04 -1.73
CA GLU A 107 -6.53 31.50 -1.26
C GLU A 107 -7.68 30.58 -1.73
N GLY A 108 -7.65 30.13 -2.99
CA GLY A 108 -8.66 29.21 -3.52
C GLY A 108 -8.76 27.89 -2.72
N ASN A 109 -7.64 27.36 -2.21
CA ASN A 109 -7.63 26.13 -1.41
C ASN A 109 -8.19 26.36 0.00
N ILE A 110 -7.96 27.54 0.59
CA ILE A 110 -8.54 27.95 1.89
C ILE A 110 -10.07 28.02 1.80
N LEU A 111 -10.58 28.59 0.70
CA LEU A 111 -12.02 28.70 0.44
C LEU A 111 -12.67 27.33 0.16
N LEU A 112 -11.95 26.43 -0.52
CA LEU A 112 -12.44 25.09 -0.85
C LEU A 112 -12.61 24.18 0.37
N LEU A 113 -11.78 24.32 1.42
CA LEU A 113 -11.69 23.35 2.53
C LEU A 113 -13.05 22.97 3.12
N GLU A 114 -13.89 23.95 3.46
CA GLU A 114 -15.20 23.71 4.06
C GLU A 114 -16.12 22.88 3.15
N GLU A 115 -16.21 23.26 1.87
CA GLU A 115 -17.06 22.59 0.89
C GLU A 115 -16.65 21.13 0.68
N VAL A 116 -15.34 20.90 0.47
CA VAL A 116 -14.84 19.53 0.23
C VAL A 116 -14.88 18.68 1.49
N SER A 117 -14.68 19.28 2.67
CA SER A 117 -14.77 18.59 3.95
C SER A 117 -16.21 18.15 4.24
N LYS A 118 -17.21 19.03 4.03
CA LYS A 118 -18.64 18.67 4.14
C LYS A 118 -19.03 17.53 3.20
N ARG A 119 -18.44 17.48 2.00
CA ARG A 119 -18.77 16.49 0.98
C ARG A 119 -18.09 15.14 1.18
N PHE A 120 -16.81 15.13 1.58
CA PHE A 120 -15.98 13.92 1.58
C PHE A 120 -15.54 13.46 2.97
N GLY A 121 -15.78 14.27 4.00
CA GLY A 121 -15.36 14.04 5.38
C GLY A 121 -14.05 14.75 5.72
N LYS A 122 -14.01 15.38 6.91
CA LYS A 122 -12.83 16.13 7.36
C LYS A 122 -11.60 15.25 7.55
N GLU A 123 -11.78 13.98 7.87
CA GLU A 123 -10.72 12.99 8.03
C GLU A 123 -9.93 12.76 6.73
N LYS A 124 -10.53 13.07 5.57
CA LYS A 124 -9.86 12.98 4.27
C LYS A 124 -9.10 14.27 3.90
N MET A 125 -9.33 15.36 4.62
CA MET A 125 -8.72 16.66 4.32
C MET A 125 -7.45 16.85 5.13
N VAL A 126 -6.36 17.12 4.41
CA VAL A 126 -5.08 17.54 4.97
C VAL A 126 -4.80 18.94 4.45
N VAL A 127 -4.26 19.83 5.28
CA VAL A 127 -3.83 21.16 4.84
C VAL A 127 -2.32 21.24 4.84
N SER A 128 -1.71 21.68 3.73
CA SER A 128 -0.26 21.93 3.72
C SER A 128 0.04 23.37 4.05
N ILE A 129 0.98 23.56 4.96
CA ILE A 129 1.36 24.86 5.52
C ILE A 129 2.89 24.98 5.52
N SER A 130 3.38 26.17 5.16
CA SER A 130 4.80 26.51 5.14
C SER A 130 5.19 27.56 6.19
N SER A 131 4.22 28.16 6.88
CA SER A 131 4.50 29.11 7.96
C SER A 131 3.50 28.99 9.12
N ALA A 132 3.94 29.25 10.36
CA ALA A 132 3.03 29.29 11.50
C ALA A 132 1.90 30.32 11.32
N ARG A 133 2.14 31.40 10.57
CA ARG A 133 1.14 32.42 10.26
C ARG A 133 -0.02 31.89 9.44
N GLU A 134 0.24 31.11 8.38
CA GLU A 134 -0.81 30.46 7.58
C GLU A 134 -1.73 29.58 8.45
N PHE A 135 -1.17 28.94 9.48
CA PHE A 135 -1.97 28.18 10.45
C PHE A 135 -2.79 29.10 11.36
N LEU A 136 -2.14 30.10 11.98
CA LEU A 136 -2.79 30.98 12.97
C LEU A 136 -3.92 31.80 12.35
N ASP A 137 -3.71 32.34 11.16
CA ASP A 137 -4.69 33.17 10.44
C ASP A 137 -5.96 32.37 10.06
N HIS A 138 -5.88 31.04 10.04
CA HIS A 138 -6.97 30.13 9.65
C HIS A 138 -7.26 29.00 10.64
N LYS A 139 -6.80 29.14 11.90
CA LYS A 139 -6.82 28.07 12.90
C LYS A 139 -8.19 27.42 13.07
N GLU A 140 -9.22 28.22 13.35
CA GLU A 140 -10.57 27.72 13.62
C GLU A 140 -11.11 26.89 12.44
N ARG A 141 -10.90 27.39 11.22
CA ARG A 141 -11.29 26.70 9.99
C ARG A 141 -10.54 25.38 9.81
N ILE A 142 -9.23 25.35 10.08
CA ILE A 142 -8.42 24.14 9.97
C ILE A 142 -8.88 23.09 11.01
N GLU A 143 -9.09 23.49 12.26
CA GLU A 143 -9.51 22.58 13.33
C GLU A 143 -10.92 22.01 13.12
N GLU A 144 -11.82 22.80 12.52
CA GLU A 144 -13.18 22.36 12.21
C GLU A 144 -13.22 21.40 11.02
N TRP A 145 -12.51 21.74 9.93
CA TRP A 145 -12.71 21.12 8.61
C TRP A 145 -11.57 20.23 8.11
N ALA A 146 -10.39 20.25 8.74
CA ALA A 146 -9.28 19.37 8.40
C ALA A 146 -9.06 18.28 9.46
N GLY A 147 -8.56 17.13 9.03
CA GLY A 147 -8.18 16.04 9.92
C GLY A 147 -6.71 16.09 10.35
N MET A 148 -5.86 16.81 9.60
CA MET A 148 -4.41 16.79 9.76
C MET A 148 -3.75 17.98 9.06
N VAL A 149 -2.55 18.34 9.52
CA VAL A 149 -1.67 19.32 8.85
C VAL A 149 -0.45 18.60 8.26
N LEU A 150 -0.05 18.99 7.05
CA LEU A 150 1.25 18.69 6.45
C LEU A 150 2.13 19.94 6.57
N ALA A 151 3.05 19.95 7.52
CA ALA A 151 4.02 21.04 7.67
C ALA A 151 5.18 20.84 6.68
N LEU A 152 5.39 21.79 5.77
CA LEU A 152 6.47 21.77 4.78
C LEU A 152 7.75 22.48 5.26
N ASP A 153 7.69 23.10 6.44
CA ASP A 153 8.81 23.74 7.13
C ASP A 153 8.73 23.41 8.63
N ALA A 154 9.76 23.76 9.40
CA ALA A 154 9.89 23.50 10.82
C ALA A 154 8.97 24.38 11.69
N VAL A 155 7.64 24.25 11.48
CA VAL A 155 6.58 25.01 12.16
C VAL A 155 5.72 24.16 13.09
N GLN A 156 6.10 22.88 13.27
CA GLN A 156 5.34 21.89 14.03
C GLN A 156 5.15 22.29 15.50
N ASP A 157 6.14 22.95 16.10
CA ASP A 157 6.13 23.27 17.52
C ASP A 157 5.21 24.47 17.80
N GLU A 158 5.20 25.46 16.91
CA GLU A 158 4.28 26.58 16.94
C GLU A 158 2.83 26.12 16.75
N ILE A 159 2.58 25.20 15.82
CA ILE A 159 1.25 24.60 15.63
C ILE A 159 0.84 23.85 16.90
N ARG A 160 1.74 23.04 17.47
CA ARG A 160 1.45 22.25 18.68
C ARG A 160 1.17 23.10 19.91
N ALA A 161 1.79 24.28 20.00
CA ALA A 161 1.56 25.21 21.10
C ALA A 161 0.12 25.75 21.14
N VAL A 162 -0.58 25.77 19.99
CA VAL A 162 -1.92 26.35 19.88
C VAL A 162 -3.00 25.34 19.49
N SER A 163 -2.64 24.16 18.98
CA SER A 163 -3.57 23.15 18.48
C SER A 163 -3.15 21.72 18.80
N SER A 164 -4.13 20.83 18.93
CA SER A 164 -3.92 19.39 19.10
C SER A 164 -4.01 18.61 17.78
N ILE A 165 -4.26 19.29 16.65
CA ILE A 165 -4.38 18.65 15.33
C ILE A 165 -3.10 17.84 15.00
N PRO A 166 -3.22 16.62 14.47
CA PRO A 166 -2.06 15.83 14.07
C PRO A 166 -1.25 16.54 12.98
N VAL A 167 0.08 16.48 13.08
CA VAL A 167 1.00 17.11 12.12
C VAL A 167 1.91 16.05 11.49
N ILE A 168 1.90 15.95 10.15
CA ILE A 168 2.96 15.31 9.38
C ILE A 168 4.01 16.37 9.09
N LEU A 169 5.23 16.17 9.56
CA LEU A 169 6.36 17.03 9.21
C LEU A 169 7.04 16.47 7.96
N HIS A 170 7.04 17.25 6.89
CA HIS A 170 7.77 16.98 5.67
C HIS A 170 9.10 17.74 5.70
N THR A 171 10.22 17.04 5.65
CA THR A 171 11.54 17.64 5.85
C THR A 171 12.63 17.00 5.00
N ASP A 172 13.60 17.81 4.59
CA ASP A 172 14.81 17.36 3.88
C ASP A 172 15.95 16.93 4.84
N ILE A 173 15.72 16.93 6.16
CA ILE A 173 16.70 16.46 7.14
C ILE A 173 17.03 14.99 6.89
N CYS A 174 18.31 14.69 6.64
CA CYS A 174 18.81 13.34 6.40
C CYS A 174 19.42 12.66 7.63
N ASP A 175 19.57 13.35 8.77
CA ASP A 175 20.13 12.75 9.99
C ASP A 175 19.04 11.98 10.77
N PRO A 176 19.11 10.64 10.85
CA PRO A 176 18.09 9.85 11.53
C PRO A 176 18.01 10.13 13.05
N LYS A 177 19.09 10.60 13.70
CA LYS A 177 19.04 10.98 15.12
C LYS A 177 18.17 12.22 15.33
N VAL A 178 18.32 13.21 14.45
CA VAL A 178 17.52 14.44 14.49
C VAL A 178 16.05 14.11 14.22
N LEU A 179 15.77 13.28 13.22
CA LEU A 179 14.40 12.85 12.89
C LEU A 179 13.70 12.15 14.08
N ARG A 180 14.40 11.26 14.80
CA ARG A 180 13.84 10.62 16.00
C ARG A 180 13.62 11.61 17.15
N SER A 181 14.51 12.58 17.32
CA SER A 181 14.32 13.67 18.29
C SER A 181 13.04 14.46 17.99
N LEU A 182 12.79 14.78 16.71
CA LEU A 182 11.57 15.46 16.26
C LEU A 182 10.31 14.62 16.56
N LEU A 183 10.34 13.31 16.32
CA LEU A 183 9.22 12.42 16.67
C LEU A 183 8.93 12.37 18.18
N LYS A 184 9.97 12.47 19.01
CA LYS A 184 9.88 12.44 20.47
C LYS A 184 9.30 13.72 21.07
N SER A 185 9.42 14.86 20.38
CA SER A 185 8.92 16.19 20.82
C SER A 185 7.41 16.24 21.12
N GLY A 186 6.64 15.27 20.60
CA GLY A 186 5.18 15.22 20.74
C GLY A 186 4.42 16.10 19.73
N SER A 187 5.10 17.05 19.09
CA SER A 187 4.54 17.95 18.07
C SER A 187 4.31 17.28 16.72
N VAL A 188 5.05 16.21 16.43
CA VAL A 188 5.01 15.50 15.15
C VAL A 188 4.25 14.18 15.27
N SER A 189 3.20 13.97 14.48
CA SER A 189 2.44 12.72 14.38
C SER A 189 2.97 11.79 13.28
N GLY A 190 3.70 12.31 12.30
CA GLY A 190 4.38 11.50 11.29
C GLY A 190 5.47 12.26 10.56
N LEU A 191 6.38 11.53 9.93
CA LEU A 191 7.47 12.08 9.12
C LEU A 191 7.29 11.74 7.66
N SER A 192 7.61 12.71 6.81
CA SER A 192 7.77 12.55 5.37
C SER A 192 9.02 13.30 4.89
N GLY A 193 9.50 13.00 3.70
CA GLY A 193 10.63 13.69 3.07
C GLY A 193 11.78 12.76 2.69
N SER A 194 12.96 13.34 2.47
CA SER A 194 14.09 12.71 1.77
C SER A 194 14.54 11.40 2.42
N TYR A 195 14.82 11.40 3.73
CA TYR A 195 15.32 10.23 4.45
C TYR A 195 14.32 9.07 4.45
N ILE A 196 13.04 9.35 4.71
CA ILE A 196 11.98 8.33 4.75
C ILE A 196 11.68 7.77 3.36
N SER A 197 11.91 8.56 2.31
CA SER A 197 11.68 8.17 0.91
C SER A 197 12.90 7.48 0.27
N ALA A 198 14.07 7.49 0.92
CA ALA A 198 15.28 6.87 0.40
C ALA A 198 15.10 5.35 0.26
N VAL A 199 15.34 4.79 -0.93
CA VAL A 199 15.16 3.34 -1.18
C VAL A 199 16.31 2.50 -0.65
N GLU A 200 17.43 3.15 -0.31
CA GLU A 200 18.60 2.53 0.32
C GLU A 200 18.34 2.10 1.76
N HIS A 201 17.25 2.61 2.36
CA HIS A 201 16.89 2.37 3.75
C HIS A 201 15.47 1.81 3.84
N SER A 202 15.32 0.65 4.48
CA SER A 202 13.99 0.12 4.79
C SER A 202 13.37 0.92 5.93
N VAL A 203 12.10 1.31 5.79
CA VAL A 203 11.36 2.02 6.85
C VAL A 203 11.26 1.17 8.12
N PHE A 204 11.23 -0.17 8.00
CA PHE A 204 11.33 -1.09 9.14
C PHE A 204 12.56 -0.80 10.01
N SER A 205 13.73 -0.59 9.40
CA SER A 205 14.97 -0.33 10.15
C SER A 205 14.93 0.97 10.93
N PHE A 206 14.30 2.00 10.38
CA PHE A 206 14.11 3.26 11.08
C PHE A 206 13.08 3.13 12.21
N LYS A 207 12.00 2.37 12.00
CA LYS A 207 11.00 2.07 13.03
C LYS A 207 11.59 1.26 14.19
N ASP A 208 12.51 0.33 13.92
CA ASP A 208 13.23 -0.39 14.97
C ASP A 208 14.04 0.57 15.86
N LEU A 209 14.79 1.50 15.25
CA LEU A 209 15.53 2.53 15.99
C LEU A 209 14.58 3.45 16.79
N CYS A 210 13.40 3.76 16.26
CA CYS A 210 12.37 4.50 16.99
C CYS A 210 11.92 3.73 18.23
N ARG A 211 11.66 2.42 18.10
CA ARG A 211 11.23 1.55 19.20
C ARG A 211 12.28 1.47 20.31
N GLU A 212 13.55 1.30 19.94
CA GLU A 212 14.68 1.27 20.88
C GLU A 212 14.80 2.55 21.72
N GLU A 213 14.35 3.70 21.18
CA GLU A 213 14.31 4.99 21.88
C GLU A 213 12.96 5.29 22.58
N GLY A 214 12.04 4.33 22.60
CA GLY A 214 10.72 4.42 23.23
C GLY A 214 9.68 5.20 22.44
N ILE A 215 9.89 5.39 21.13
CA ILE A 215 8.95 6.08 20.23
C ILE A 215 7.95 5.05 19.70
N GLN A 216 6.66 5.28 19.97
CA GLN A 216 5.58 4.41 19.54
C GLN A 216 5.38 4.50 18.02
N VAL A 217 5.61 3.39 17.31
CA VAL A 217 5.48 3.25 15.85
C VAL A 217 4.78 1.94 15.51
N ASN A 218 4.06 1.90 14.40
CA ASN A 218 3.42 0.69 13.92
C ASN A 218 4.47 -0.29 13.38
N THR A 219 4.61 -1.47 14.00
CA THR A 219 5.55 -2.51 13.58
C THR A 219 4.90 -3.89 13.65
N PHE A 220 5.53 -4.90 13.06
CA PHE A 220 5.04 -6.27 13.20
C PHE A 220 5.42 -6.80 14.57
N GLU A 221 4.40 -6.95 15.43
CA GLU A 221 4.56 -7.44 16.80
C GLU A 221 3.69 -8.68 17.01
N SER A 222 4.23 -9.66 17.74
CA SER A 222 3.46 -10.82 18.19
C SER A 222 2.56 -10.42 19.35
N LYS A 223 1.33 -10.94 19.36
CA LYS A 223 0.38 -10.73 20.47
C LYS A 223 0.67 -11.62 21.69
N ILE A 224 1.48 -12.66 21.51
CA ILE A 224 1.89 -13.61 22.55
C ILE A 224 3.41 -13.78 22.54
N ALA A 225 3.99 -14.19 23.65
CA ALA A 225 5.42 -14.48 23.74
C ALA A 225 5.77 -15.77 22.99
N TRP A 226 7.01 -15.87 22.49
CA TRP A 226 7.47 -17.09 21.81
C TRP A 226 7.36 -18.35 22.69
N SER A 227 7.50 -18.20 24.01
CA SER A 227 7.34 -19.28 24.98
C SER A 227 5.93 -19.87 25.05
N GLU A 228 4.92 -19.22 24.47
CA GLU A 228 3.52 -19.69 24.42
C GLU A 228 3.22 -20.54 23.18
N PHE A 229 4.18 -20.66 22.25
CA PHE A 229 4.06 -21.48 21.05
C PHE A 229 4.32 -22.97 21.39
N THR A 230 3.52 -23.86 20.81
CA THR A 230 3.72 -25.31 20.94
C THR A 230 4.73 -25.77 19.88
N LEU A 231 5.97 -26.00 20.30
CA LEU A 231 7.05 -26.39 19.38
C LEU A 231 7.14 -27.92 19.22
N ASN A 232 7.61 -28.37 18.06
CA ASN A 232 7.94 -29.77 17.87
C ASN A 232 9.23 -30.18 18.63
N GLN A 233 9.59 -31.47 18.56
CA GLN A 233 10.76 -32.02 19.26
C GLN A 233 12.11 -31.37 18.86
N ASP A 234 12.18 -30.74 17.69
CA ASP A 234 13.36 -30.03 17.19
C ASP A 234 13.38 -28.55 17.63
N GLY A 235 12.39 -28.09 18.41
CA GLY A 235 12.23 -26.68 18.80
C GLY A 235 11.72 -25.79 17.67
N LEU A 236 10.99 -26.36 16.71
CA LEU A 236 10.50 -25.66 15.52
C LEU A 236 8.98 -25.64 15.46
N ILE A 237 8.44 -24.61 14.82
CA ILE A 237 7.01 -24.53 14.48
C ILE A 237 6.80 -24.62 12.97
N PRO A 238 5.88 -25.46 12.47
CA PRO A 238 5.47 -25.43 11.07
C PRO A 238 4.79 -24.11 10.69
N VAL A 239 5.04 -23.67 9.45
CA VAL A 239 4.45 -22.47 8.87
C VAL A 239 3.85 -22.81 7.52
N VAL A 240 2.53 -22.71 7.41
CA VAL A 240 1.77 -22.77 6.17
C VAL A 240 1.76 -21.37 5.56
N VAL A 241 2.20 -21.27 4.31
CA VAL A 241 2.33 -19.98 3.61
C VAL A 241 1.27 -19.92 2.53
N GLN A 242 0.50 -18.85 2.52
CA GLN A 242 -0.64 -18.64 1.63
C GLN A 242 -0.51 -17.30 0.90
N ASP A 243 -0.95 -17.25 -0.36
CA ASP A 243 -1.08 -15.98 -1.08
C ASP A 243 -2.20 -15.15 -0.45
N TYR A 244 -1.90 -13.90 -0.11
CA TYR A 244 -2.85 -13.03 0.59
C TYR A 244 -4.08 -12.61 -0.23
N LYS A 245 -4.02 -12.69 -1.56
CA LYS A 245 -5.09 -12.31 -2.48
C LYS A 245 -5.92 -13.49 -2.94
N THR A 246 -5.25 -14.60 -3.28
CA THR A 246 -5.93 -15.76 -3.90
C THR A 246 -6.26 -16.87 -2.91
N ASP A 247 -5.77 -16.76 -1.67
CA ASP A 247 -5.86 -17.81 -0.65
C ASP A 247 -5.22 -19.14 -1.10
N GLU A 248 -4.38 -19.13 -2.14
CA GLU A 248 -3.65 -20.30 -2.59
C GLU A 248 -2.54 -20.67 -1.60
N VAL A 249 -2.47 -21.93 -1.16
CA VAL A 249 -1.36 -22.41 -0.34
C VAL A 249 -0.11 -22.51 -1.22
N LEU A 250 0.93 -21.75 -0.87
CA LEU A 250 2.17 -21.60 -1.63
C LEU A 250 3.22 -22.62 -1.19
N MET A 251 3.43 -22.80 0.12
CA MET A 251 4.44 -23.72 0.64
C MET A 251 4.24 -24.00 2.14
N VAL A 252 4.97 -24.99 2.65
CA VAL A 252 5.15 -25.23 4.08
C VAL A 252 6.64 -25.15 4.41
N ALA A 253 6.96 -24.48 5.50
CA ALA A 253 8.31 -24.37 6.05
C ALA A 253 8.28 -24.48 7.59
N TYR A 254 9.41 -24.23 8.24
CA TYR A 254 9.53 -24.24 9.69
C TYR A 254 10.23 -22.96 10.16
N MET A 255 9.91 -22.50 11.36
CA MET A 255 10.60 -21.40 12.04
C MET A 255 11.08 -21.85 13.42
N ASN A 256 12.25 -21.35 13.82
CA ASN A 256 12.66 -21.21 15.22
C ASN A 256 12.43 -19.75 15.67
N GLU A 257 12.75 -19.45 16.93
CA GLU A 257 12.58 -18.12 17.52
C GLU A 257 13.29 -17.02 16.72
N GLU A 258 14.52 -17.31 16.27
CA GLU A 258 15.32 -16.37 15.50
C GLU A 258 14.71 -16.09 14.12
N ALA A 259 14.17 -17.11 13.45
CA ALA A 259 13.50 -16.95 12.16
C ALA A 259 12.19 -16.15 12.28
N PHE A 260 11.42 -16.41 13.33
CA PHE A 260 10.21 -15.66 13.64
C PHE A 260 10.52 -14.19 13.95
N SER A 261 11.50 -13.94 14.81
CA SER A 261 11.95 -12.59 15.16
C SER A 261 12.48 -11.82 13.95
N ALA A 262 13.27 -12.48 13.08
CA ALA A 262 13.75 -11.88 11.84
C ALA A 262 12.61 -11.54 10.86
N THR A 263 11.56 -12.38 10.82
CA THR A 263 10.37 -12.15 10.00
C THR A 263 9.61 -10.91 10.47
N LEU A 264 9.38 -10.78 11.78
CA LEU A 264 8.76 -9.59 12.37
C LEU A 264 9.60 -8.32 12.12
N LYS A 265 10.92 -8.42 12.30
CA LYS A 265 11.84 -7.29 12.12
C LYS A 265 11.89 -6.75 10.70
N THR A 266 11.91 -7.65 9.71
CA THR A 266 12.18 -7.28 8.31
C THR A 266 10.92 -7.20 7.45
N GLY A 267 9.81 -7.75 7.92
CA GLY A 267 8.60 -7.95 7.13
C GLY A 267 8.74 -8.96 6.00
N LYS A 268 9.86 -9.69 5.94
CA LYS A 268 10.14 -10.73 4.93
C LYS A 268 10.15 -12.09 5.58
N MET A 269 9.51 -13.07 4.95
CA MET A 269 9.49 -14.43 5.48
C MET A 269 10.91 -14.98 5.62
N THR A 270 11.26 -15.33 6.85
CA THR A 270 12.52 -15.99 7.20
C THR A 270 12.21 -17.32 7.86
N TYR A 271 12.87 -18.37 7.39
CA TYR A 271 12.62 -19.74 7.82
C TYR A 271 13.87 -20.35 8.45
N TRP A 272 13.69 -21.41 9.21
CA TRP A 272 14.77 -22.29 9.62
C TRP A 272 14.92 -23.45 8.62
N SER A 273 16.05 -23.49 7.93
CA SER A 273 16.35 -24.61 7.03
C SER A 273 16.79 -25.82 7.84
N ARG A 274 15.93 -26.84 7.95
CA ARG A 274 16.26 -28.07 8.71
C ARG A 274 17.48 -28.82 8.15
N SER A 275 17.66 -28.80 6.82
CA SER A 275 18.77 -29.50 6.16
C SER A 275 20.09 -28.75 6.30
N ARG A 276 20.07 -27.42 6.25
CA ARG A 276 21.27 -26.57 6.36
C ARG A 276 21.57 -26.11 7.78
N ARG A 277 20.58 -26.22 8.68
CA ARG A 277 20.62 -25.75 10.08
C ARG A 277 21.01 -24.27 10.18
N GLU A 278 20.40 -23.46 9.33
CA GLU A 278 20.66 -22.01 9.25
C GLU A 278 19.35 -21.25 8.97
N LEU A 279 19.39 -19.94 9.24
CA LEU A 279 18.34 -19.00 8.85
C LEU A 279 18.32 -18.81 7.34
N TRP A 280 17.12 -18.80 6.77
CA TRP A 280 16.89 -18.64 5.34
C TRP A 280 15.76 -17.64 5.08
N THR A 281 16.14 -16.40 4.75
CA THR A 281 15.18 -15.40 4.27
C THR A 281 14.85 -15.69 2.80
N LYS A 282 13.57 -15.88 2.52
CA LYS A 282 13.10 -16.29 1.19
C LYS A 282 13.39 -15.21 0.14
N GLY A 283 14.02 -15.62 -0.95
CA GLY A 283 14.27 -14.75 -2.11
C GLY A 283 15.61 -14.00 -2.09
N LEU A 284 16.44 -14.09 -1.04
CA LEU A 284 17.74 -13.42 -1.02
C LEU A 284 18.67 -13.82 -2.19
N THR A 285 18.62 -15.08 -2.61
CA THR A 285 19.45 -15.58 -3.73
C THR A 285 18.69 -15.58 -5.06
N SER A 286 17.39 -15.91 -5.04
CA SER A 286 16.61 -16.14 -6.26
C SER A 286 15.78 -14.94 -6.71
N GLY A 287 15.71 -13.87 -5.93
CA GLY A 287 14.81 -12.73 -6.15
C GLY A 287 13.32 -13.03 -5.88
N HIS A 288 12.95 -14.27 -5.55
CA HIS A 288 11.57 -14.65 -5.28
C HIS A 288 11.21 -14.43 -3.80
N VAL A 289 10.96 -13.17 -3.44
CA VAL A 289 10.74 -12.71 -2.06
C VAL A 289 9.29 -12.96 -1.62
N GLN A 290 9.08 -13.10 -0.30
CA GLN A 290 7.78 -13.17 0.33
C GLN A 290 7.66 -12.09 1.40
N TYR A 291 6.71 -11.16 1.22
CA TYR A 291 6.43 -10.10 2.18
C TYR A 291 5.24 -10.47 3.04
N VAL A 292 5.41 -10.38 4.36
CA VAL A 292 4.39 -10.73 5.35
C VAL A 292 3.24 -9.73 5.27
N LYS A 293 2.00 -10.22 5.19
CA LYS A 293 0.79 -9.40 5.28
C LYS A 293 0.02 -9.68 6.56
N SER A 294 -0.05 -10.94 6.97
CA SER A 294 -0.55 -11.31 8.29
C SER A 294 -0.04 -12.69 8.71
N MET A 295 -0.08 -12.97 10.01
CA MET A 295 0.20 -14.29 10.58
C MET A 295 -0.86 -14.63 11.61
N MET A 296 -1.28 -15.89 11.63
CA MET A 296 -2.24 -16.45 12.58
C MET A 296 -1.67 -17.74 13.16
N LEU A 297 -1.98 -18.00 14.43
CA LEU A 297 -1.78 -19.31 15.04
C LEU A 297 -3.07 -20.12 14.95
N ASP A 298 -2.94 -21.43 14.89
CA ASP A 298 -4.06 -22.35 15.06
C ASP A 298 -4.47 -22.49 16.53
N CYS A 299 -5.46 -23.34 16.80
CA CYS A 299 -6.16 -23.37 18.08
C CYS A 299 -5.34 -23.90 19.27
N ASP A 300 -4.27 -24.65 19.00
CA ASP A 300 -3.33 -25.23 19.97
C ASP A 300 -1.92 -24.62 19.84
N ASN A 301 -1.80 -23.52 19.10
CA ASN A 301 -0.59 -22.73 18.93
C ASN A 301 0.60 -23.52 18.38
N ASP A 302 0.36 -24.57 17.60
CA ASP A 302 1.41 -25.45 17.08
C ASP A 302 1.72 -25.21 15.60
N THR A 303 0.93 -24.38 14.91
CA THR A 303 1.14 -24.07 13.50
C THR A 303 0.84 -22.60 13.19
N ILE A 304 1.72 -21.97 12.39
CA ILE A 304 1.50 -20.61 11.87
C ILE A 304 0.89 -20.69 10.47
N LEU A 305 -0.21 -19.97 10.23
CA LEU A 305 -0.68 -19.60 8.89
C LEU A 305 -0.20 -18.17 8.56
N ALA A 306 0.70 -18.04 7.60
CA ALA A 306 1.23 -16.77 7.12
C ALA A 306 0.61 -16.41 5.76
N LYS A 307 -0.07 -15.27 5.68
CA LYS A 307 -0.47 -14.67 4.40
C LYS A 307 0.63 -13.74 3.89
N VAL A 308 1.05 -13.94 2.64
CA VAL A 308 2.19 -13.24 2.05
C VAL A 308 1.87 -12.69 0.66
N ALA A 309 2.48 -11.56 0.32
CA ALA A 309 2.65 -11.15 -1.07
C ALA A 309 3.88 -11.83 -1.65
N GLN A 310 3.66 -12.70 -2.64
CA GLN A 310 4.70 -13.48 -3.30
C GLN A 310 5.23 -12.73 -4.53
N VAL A 311 6.53 -12.45 -4.54
CA VAL A 311 7.26 -12.01 -5.74
C VAL A 311 7.88 -13.24 -6.41
N GLY A 312 7.67 -13.39 -7.72
CA GLY A 312 8.15 -14.57 -8.47
C GLY A 312 7.52 -15.88 -7.98
N ALA A 313 8.28 -16.98 -8.06
CA ALA A 313 7.78 -18.31 -7.69
C ALA A 313 8.09 -18.68 -6.23
N ALA A 314 7.12 -19.24 -5.50
CA ALA A 314 7.39 -19.75 -4.14
C ALA A 314 8.34 -20.96 -4.19
N CYS A 315 8.17 -21.83 -5.20
CA CYS A 315 8.98 -23.04 -5.35
C CYS A 315 10.30 -22.77 -6.07
N HIS A 316 11.37 -23.45 -5.65
CA HIS A 316 12.67 -23.44 -6.32
C HIS A 316 12.63 -24.05 -7.73
N THR A 317 11.57 -24.81 -8.06
CA THR A 317 11.34 -25.39 -9.39
C THR A 317 10.75 -24.39 -10.40
N GLY A 318 10.45 -23.16 -9.97
CA GLY A 318 9.78 -22.15 -10.78
C GLY A 318 8.24 -22.21 -10.70
N ASN A 319 7.67 -23.23 -10.06
CA ASN A 319 6.23 -23.31 -9.84
C ASN A 319 5.76 -22.28 -8.79
N ARG A 320 4.57 -21.70 -9.04
CA ARG A 320 3.94 -20.72 -8.14
C ARG A 320 3.78 -21.28 -6.72
N SER A 321 3.23 -22.49 -6.61
CA SER A 321 3.09 -23.24 -5.37
C SER A 321 4.00 -24.48 -5.36
N CYS A 322 4.44 -24.90 -4.18
CA CYS A 322 5.07 -26.20 -3.95
C CYS A 322 4.09 -27.37 -4.08
N PHE A 323 2.78 -27.11 -4.01
CA PHE A 323 1.70 -28.10 -4.06
C PHE A 323 1.13 -28.26 -5.48
N PHE A 324 2.00 -28.41 -6.48
CA PHE A 324 1.62 -28.46 -7.91
C PHE A 324 1.42 -29.89 -8.46
N LYS A 325 1.76 -30.93 -7.68
CA LYS A 325 1.67 -32.33 -8.14
C LYS A 325 0.41 -33.00 -7.57
N PRO A 326 -0.58 -33.37 -8.40
CA PRO A 326 -1.76 -34.07 -7.92
C PRO A 326 -1.38 -35.49 -7.48
N LEU A 327 -1.78 -35.87 -6.26
CA LEU A 327 -1.54 -37.22 -5.73
C LEU A 327 -2.75 -38.14 -5.94
N MET A 328 -3.95 -37.60 -5.76
CA MET A 328 -5.22 -38.31 -5.91
C MET A 328 -6.30 -37.26 -6.21
N LYS A 329 -7.14 -37.51 -7.20
CA LYS A 329 -8.34 -36.71 -7.50
C LYS A 329 -9.51 -37.68 -7.60
N LYS A 330 -10.52 -37.50 -6.73
CA LYS A 330 -11.79 -38.19 -6.92
C LYS A 330 -12.45 -37.62 -8.18
N GLU A 331 -13.02 -38.46 -9.04
CA GLU A 331 -13.92 -38.00 -10.09
C GLU A 331 -15.18 -37.45 -9.42
N TYR A 332 -15.12 -36.17 -9.06
CA TYR A 332 -16.22 -35.38 -8.57
C TYR A 332 -16.17 -34.06 -9.31
N ASP A 333 -17.32 -33.59 -9.76
CA ASP A 333 -17.45 -32.32 -10.45
C ASP A 333 -17.27 -31.20 -9.41
N ASP A 334 -16.05 -30.66 -9.34
CA ASP A 334 -15.65 -29.56 -8.46
C ASP A 334 -16.11 -28.22 -9.04
N THR A 335 -17.33 -28.18 -9.59
CA THR A 335 -18.02 -26.93 -9.91
C THR A 335 -18.31 -26.21 -8.59
N ASN A 336 -17.31 -25.52 -8.09
CA ASN A 336 -17.50 -24.48 -7.10
C ASN A 336 -18.16 -23.31 -7.83
N PRO A 337 -19.45 -22.99 -7.57
CA PRO A 337 -20.12 -21.89 -8.26
C PRO A 337 -19.46 -20.53 -7.99
N LEU A 338 -18.60 -20.42 -6.98
CA LEU A 338 -17.78 -19.23 -6.72
C LEU A 338 -16.55 -19.13 -7.63
N ARG A 339 -16.12 -20.23 -8.27
CA ARG A 339 -15.00 -20.26 -9.24
C ARG A 339 -15.43 -20.00 -10.67
N VAL A 340 -16.73 -20.06 -10.98
CA VAL A 340 -17.24 -19.81 -12.34
C VAL A 340 -16.74 -18.50 -12.93
N PHE A 341 -16.62 -17.44 -12.13
CA PHE A 341 -16.10 -16.16 -12.62
C PHE A 341 -14.61 -16.23 -12.94
N GLN A 342 -13.82 -16.92 -12.11
CA GLN A 342 -12.40 -17.12 -12.35
C GLN A 342 -12.18 -18.00 -13.58
N ASP A 343 -12.94 -19.09 -13.72
CA ASP A 343 -12.85 -19.99 -14.88
C ASP A 343 -13.20 -19.26 -16.19
N VAL A 344 -14.26 -18.45 -16.18
CA VAL A 344 -14.63 -17.61 -17.34
C VAL A 344 -13.56 -16.57 -17.63
N TYR A 345 -13.00 -15.94 -16.59
CA TYR A 345 -11.93 -14.96 -16.74
C TYR A 345 -10.66 -15.58 -17.33
N ASP A 346 -10.25 -16.74 -16.83
CA ASP A 346 -9.09 -17.48 -17.33
C ASP A 346 -9.29 -17.95 -18.79
N VAL A 347 -10.50 -18.33 -19.17
CA VAL A 347 -10.84 -18.62 -20.58
C VAL A 347 -10.73 -17.37 -21.45
N ILE A 348 -11.14 -16.20 -20.96
CA ILE A 348 -11.00 -14.93 -21.70
C ILE A 348 -9.52 -14.57 -21.87
N LEU A 349 -8.72 -14.72 -20.83
CA LEU A 349 -7.28 -14.49 -20.87
C LEU A 349 -6.57 -15.46 -21.82
N ASP A 350 -6.87 -16.76 -21.72
CA ASP A 350 -6.33 -17.79 -22.61
C ASP A 350 -6.69 -17.48 -24.07
N ARG A 351 -7.93 -17.09 -24.37
CA ARG A 351 -8.33 -16.71 -25.73
C ARG A 351 -7.59 -15.49 -26.27
N ARG A 352 -7.13 -14.59 -25.40
CA ARG A 352 -6.35 -13.42 -25.81
C ARG A 352 -4.92 -13.79 -26.18
N GLU A 353 -4.27 -14.65 -25.38
CA GLU A 353 -2.90 -15.13 -25.61
C GLU A 353 -2.83 -16.22 -26.69
N HIS A 354 -3.85 -17.07 -26.75
CA HIS A 354 -4.01 -18.21 -27.67
C HIS A 354 -5.33 -18.09 -28.46
N PRO A 355 -5.38 -17.26 -29.51
CA PRO A 355 -6.58 -17.06 -30.31
C PRO A 355 -7.12 -18.36 -30.91
N LYS A 356 -8.45 -18.56 -30.83
CA LYS A 356 -9.12 -19.71 -31.44
C LYS A 356 -10.14 -19.25 -32.46
N GLU A 357 -10.00 -19.76 -33.68
CA GLU A 357 -10.89 -19.45 -34.78
C GLU A 357 -12.35 -19.83 -34.43
N GLY A 358 -13.29 -18.93 -34.74
CA GLY A 358 -14.72 -19.09 -34.42
C GLY A 358 -15.12 -18.72 -32.98
N SER A 359 -14.18 -18.34 -32.11
CA SER A 359 -14.49 -17.89 -30.74
C SER A 359 -15.14 -16.50 -30.73
N TYR A 360 -16.30 -16.37 -30.07
CA TYR A 360 -16.96 -15.08 -29.90
C TYR A 360 -16.11 -14.10 -29.09
N THR A 361 -15.34 -14.57 -28.11
CA THR A 361 -14.42 -13.74 -27.32
C THR A 361 -13.33 -13.10 -28.20
N ASN A 362 -12.77 -13.86 -29.15
CA ASN A 362 -11.80 -13.31 -30.10
C ASN A 362 -12.45 -12.29 -31.04
N TYR A 363 -13.67 -12.54 -31.51
CA TYR A 363 -14.43 -11.56 -32.28
C TYR A 363 -14.67 -10.25 -31.52
N LEU A 364 -14.97 -10.32 -30.22
CA LEU A 364 -15.11 -9.13 -29.37
C LEU A 364 -13.79 -8.36 -29.26
N PHE A 365 -12.65 -9.05 -29.08
CA PHE A 365 -11.33 -8.42 -29.08
C PHE A 365 -11.01 -7.77 -30.43
N ASP A 366 -11.27 -8.45 -31.55
CA ASP A 366 -11.01 -7.94 -32.91
C ASP A 366 -11.84 -6.69 -33.24
N LYS A 367 -13.07 -6.61 -32.73
CA LYS A 367 -13.96 -5.45 -32.94
C LYS A 367 -13.74 -4.31 -31.95
N GLY A 368 -12.94 -4.53 -30.90
CA GLY A 368 -12.56 -3.52 -29.94
C GLY A 368 -13.65 -3.12 -28.95
N ILE A 369 -13.35 -2.05 -28.21
CA ILE A 369 -14.06 -1.69 -26.97
C ILE A 369 -15.56 -1.43 -27.17
N ASP A 370 -15.96 -0.78 -28.26
CA ASP A 370 -17.37 -0.45 -28.52
C ASP A 370 -18.25 -1.70 -28.60
N LYS A 371 -17.73 -2.76 -29.23
CA LYS A 371 -18.46 -4.02 -29.37
C LYS A 371 -18.52 -4.78 -28.04
N ILE A 372 -17.44 -4.72 -27.26
CA ILE A 372 -17.40 -5.27 -25.89
C ILE A 372 -18.43 -4.56 -25.02
N LEU A 373 -18.43 -3.22 -24.98
CA LEU A 373 -19.36 -2.41 -24.19
C LEU A 373 -20.82 -2.64 -24.60
N LYS A 374 -21.09 -2.82 -25.90
CA LYS A 374 -22.44 -3.18 -26.37
C LYS A 374 -22.91 -4.51 -25.78
N LYS A 375 -22.03 -5.52 -25.73
CA LYS A 375 -22.38 -6.82 -25.15
C LYS A 375 -22.56 -6.72 -23.63
N VAL A 376 -21.74 -5.93 -22.94
CA VAL A 376 -21.95 -5.65 -21.51
C VAL A 376 -23.34 -5.03 -21.27
N GLY A 377 -23.73 -4.04 -22.08
CA GLY A 377 -25.05 -3.42 -21.98
C GLY A 377 -26.23 -4.38 -22.24
N GLU A 378 -26.06 -5.30 -23.19
CA GLU A 378 -27.02 -6.37 -23.50
C GLU A 378 -27.25 -7.27 -22.27
N GLU A 379 -26.16 -7.82 -21.71
CA GLU A 379 -26.23 -8.69 -20.52
C GLU A 379 -26.79 -7.96 -19.29
N CYS A 380 -26.40 -6.70 -19.06
CA CYS A 380 -26.95 -5.91 -17.96
C CYS A 380 -28.47 -5.73 -18.11
N THR A 381 -28.95 -5.49 -19.33
CA THR A 381 -30.38 -5.31 -19.59
C THR A 381 -31.13 -6.63 -19.39
N GLU A 382 -30.56 -7.75 -19.84
CA GLU A 382 -31.13 -9.08 -19.63
C GLU A 382 -31.24 -9.44 -18.15
N ILE A 383 -30.22 -9.12 -17.34
CA ILE A 383 -30.27 -9.31 -15.88
C ILE A 383 -31.38 -8.47 -15.25
N VAL A 384 -31.52 -7.20 -15.64
CA VAL A 384 -32.61 -6.34 -15.15
C VAL A 384 -33.98 -6.92 -15.51
N ILE A 385 -34.14 -7.43 -16.73
CA ILE A 385 -35.39 -8.07 -17.18
C ILE A 385 -35.66 -9.34 -16.38
N ALA A 386 -34.64 -10.19 -16.19
CA ALA A 386 -34.76 -11.43 -15.43
C ALA A 386 -35.12 -11.17 -13.97
N ALA A 387 -34.56 -10.14 -13.33
CA ALA A 387 -34.90 -9.75 -11.96
C ALA A 387 -36.29 -9.12 -11.82
N LYS A 388 -36.75 -8.39 -12.85
CA LYS A 388 -38.08 -7.76 -12.88
C LYS A 388 -39.20 -8.79 -13.04
N ASN A 389 -38.98 -9.82 -13.85
CA ASN A 389 -40.00 -10.82 -14.15
C ASN A 389 -40.02 -11.86 -13.02
N PRO A 390 -41.13 -12.03 -12.28
CA PRO A 390 -41.25 -13.15 -11.35
C PRO A 390 -41.22 -14.47 -12.13
N ASN A 391 -40.45 -15.44 -11.62
CA ASN A 391 -40.29 -16.78 -12.21
C ASN A 391 -41.63 -17.44 -12.57
#